data_AF-M7CAY8-F1
#
_entry.id   AF-M7CAY8-F1
#
_cell.length_a   1.000
_cell.length_b   1.000
_cell.length_c   1.000
_cell.angle_alpha   90.00
_cell.angle_beta   90.00
_cell.angle_gamma   90.00
#
_symmetry.space_group_name_H-M   'P 1'
#
loop_
_entity.id
_entity.type
_entity.pdbx_description
1 polymer ?
#
loop_
_entity_poly.entity_id
_entity_poly.type
_entity_poly.pdbx_seq_one_letter_code
_entity_poly.pdbx_strand_id
1 'polypeptide(L)'
;VINELDGLAKGPELEHRAGSHARLLQEKARRSIEFLEERFENRDNCMRALTSRGNELESISFRSEDTTGQQGNNDDLILSCCLHYCNDKAKDFMPANKDDPIRLLREVVLLTDDRNLRVKALTRNVPVRDIPTFLKWAQEG
;
A
#
# COMPACT_ATOMS: atom_id res chain seq x y z
N VAL A 1 -1.29 -5.68 -4.14
CA VAL A 1 -2.13 -5.84 -2.93
C VAL A 1 -3.53 -6.36 -3.25
N ILE A 2 -4.46 -5.59 -3.84
CA ILE A 2 -5.85 -6.07 -4.05
C ILE A 2 -5.88 -7.35 -4.90
N ASN A 3 -5.12 -7.39 -6.00
CA ASN A 3 -5.02 -8.58 -6.85
C ASN A 3 -4.44 -9.82 -6.11
N GLU A 4 -3.54 -9.62 -5.15
CA GLU A 4 -3.01 -10.73 -4.34
C GLU A 4 -4.06 -11.23 -3.34
N LEU A 5 -4.83 -10.32 -2.74
CA LEU A 5 -5.95 -10.67 -1.87
C LEU A 5 -7.01 -11.45 -2.64
N ASP A 6 -7.36 -11.05 -3.87
CA ASP A 6 -8.29 -11.82 -4.72
C ASP A 6 -7.73 -13.23 -5.03
N GLY A 7 -6.44 -13.33 -5.34
CA GLY A 7 -5.78 -14.62 -5.56
C GLY A 7 -5.84 -15.52 -4.32
N LEU A 8 -5.56 -14.97 -3.15
CA LEU A 8 -5.65 -15.68 -1.87
C LEU A 8 -7.09 -16.07 -1.51
N ALA A 9 -8.07 -15.20 -1.79
CA ALA A 9 -9.49 -15.43 -1.50
C ALA A 9 -10.07 -16.56 -2.38
N LYS A 10 -9.66 -16.67 -3.64
CA LYS A 10 -10.03 -17.79 -4.53
C LYS A 10 -9.51 -19.13 -4.01
N GLY A 11 -8.36 -19.13 -3.34
CA GLY A 11 -7.71 -20.32 -2.83
C GLY A 11 -7.07 -21.17 -3.94
N PRO A 12 -6.34 -22.25 -3.58
CA PRO A 12 -5.69 -23.11 -4.57
C PRO A 12 -6.73 -23.88 -5.40
N GLU A 13 -6.62 -23.83 -6.73
CA GLU A 13 -7.58 -24.47 -7.66
C GLU A 13 -7.65 -26.00 -7.55
N LEU A 14 -6.63 -26.67 -6.97
CA LEU A 14 -6.42 -28.11 -7.17
C LEU A 14 -6.18 -28.97 -5.92
N GLU A 15 -6.26 -28.45 -4.68
CA GLU A 15 -5.91 -29.29 -3.52
C GLU A 15 -6.97 -29.34 -2.42
N HIS A 16 -7.65 -30.48 -2.35
CA HIS A 16 -8.40 -30.97 -1.17
C HIS A 16 -7.53 -31.11 0.11
N ARG A 17 -6.27 -30.66 0.09
CA ARG A 17 -5.31 -30.68 1.20
C ARG A 17 -4.76 -29.30 1.55
N ALA A 18 -5.51 -28.21 1.30
CA ALA A 18 -5.16 -26.92 1.88
C ALA A 18 -5.09 -27.05 3.42
N GLY A 19 -3.88 -26.89 3.98
CA GLY A 19 -3.64 -26.96 5.42
C GLY A 19 -4.45 -25.90 6.18
N SER A 20 -4.61 -26.07 7.50
CA SER A 20 -5.41 -25.14 8.33
C SER A 20 -4.96 -23.68 8.18
N HIS A 21 -3.66 -23.44 8.02
CA HIS A 21 -3.09 -22.12 7.79
C HIS A 21 -3.53 -21.50 6.45
N ALA A 22 -3.55 -22.27 5.36
CA ALA A 22 -3.98 -21.79 4.05
C ALA A 22 -5.46 -21.39 4.05
N ARG A 23 -6.33 -22.19 4.71
CA ARG A 23 -7.75 -21.86 4.89
C ARG A 23 -7.95 -20.59 5.72
N LEU A 24 -7.16 -20.42 6.78
CA LEU A 24 -7.21 -19.20 7.60
C LEU A 24 -6.79 -17.97 6.80
N LEU A 25 -5.75 -18.07 5.97
CA LEU A 25 -5.31 -16.98 5.10
C LEU A 25 -6.37 -16.64 4.04
N GLN A 26 -6.97 -17.65 3.42
CA GLN A 26 -8.05 -17.48 2.46
C GLN A 26 -9.23 -16.73 3.08
N GLU A 27 -9.69 -17.14 4.26
CA GLU A 27 -10.81 -16.49 4.94
C GLU A 27 -10.49 -15.03 5.34
N LYS A 28 -9.26 -14.77 5.80
CA LYS A 28 -8.80 -13.40 6.05
C LYS A 28 -8.82 -12.56 4.78
N ALA A 29 -8.33 -13.12 3.66
CA ALA A 29 -8.32 -12.42 2.37
C ALA A 29 -9.74 -12.11 1.88
N ARG A 30 -10.68 -13.07 2.00
CA ARG A 30 -12.11 -12.87 1.68
C ARG A 30 -12.69 -11.71 2.47
N ARG A 31 -12.50 -11.69 3.79
CA ARG A 31 -12.99 -10.62 4.66
C ARG A 31 -12.36 -9.26 4.33
N SER A 32 -11.09 -9.23 3.95
CA SER A 32 -10.43 -7.99 3.51
C SER A 32 -11.00 -7.48 2.19
N ILE A 33 -11.28 -8.35 1.22
CA ILE A 33 -11.93 -7.96 -0.05
C ILE A 33 -13.34 -7.41 0.21
N GLU A 34 -14.15 -8.11 1.01
CA GLU A 34 -15.51 -7.66 1.36
C GLU A 34 -15.50 -6.28 2.01
N PHE A 35 -14.58 -6.04 2.95
CA PHE A 35 -14.41 -4.72 3.55
C PHE A 35 -14.05 -3.66 2.51
N LEU A 36 -13.10 -3.94 1.61
CA LEU A 36 -12.71 -2.98 0.58
C LEU A 36 -13.91 -2.68 -0.34
N GLU A 37 -14.59 -3.70 -0.84
CA GLU A 37 -15.75 -3.57 -1.73
C GLU A 37 -16.84 -2.71 -1.09
N GLU A 38 -17.21 -2.97 0.17
CA GLU A 38 -18.18 -2.18 0.92
C GLU A 38 -17.77 -0.69 1.02
N ARG A 39 -16.49 -0.39 1.29
CA ARG A 39 -16.02 1.00 1.43
C ARG A 39 -15.99 1.74 0.09
N PHE A 40 -15.61 1.07 -1.00
CA PHE A 40 -15.64 1.66 -2.35
C PHE A 40 -17.08 1.86 -2.84
N GLU A 41 -17.99 0.91 -2.60
CA GLU A 41 -19.42 1.06 -2.95
C GLU A 41 -20.07 2.23 -2.20
N ASN A 42 -19.69 2.44 -0.94
CA ASN A 42 -20.14 3.57 -0.13
C ASN A 42 -19.44 4.90 -0.46
N ARG A 43 -18.53 4.94 -1.44
CA ARG A 43 -17.74 6.12 -1.83
C ARG A 43 -17.05 6.78 -0.65
N ASP A 44 -16.38 5.98 0.18
CA ASP A 44 -15.59 6.49 1.30
C ASP A 44 -14.45 7.41 0.82
N ASN A 45 -14.56 8.71 1.10
CA ASN A 45 -13.58 9.73 0.71
C ASN A 45 -12.17 9.50 1.30
N CYS A 46 -12.06 8.69 2.35
CA CYS A 46 -10.79 8.35 3.00
C CYS A 46 -10.18 7.04 2.45
N MET A 47 -10.81 6.39 1.48
CA MET A 47 -10.30 5.18 0.86
C MET A 47 -10.05 5.40 -0.64
N ARG A 48 -8.86 5.00 -1.09
CA ARG A 48 -8.45 5.08 -2.50
C ARG A 48 -7.69 3.82 -2.88
N ALA A 49 -7.76 3.46 -4.16
CA ALA A 49 -6.88 2.45 -4.75
C ALA A 49 -6.03 3.14 -5.81
N LEU A 50 -4.76 2.77 -5.90
CA LEU A 50 -3.82 3.33 -6.86
C LEU A 50 -3.33 2.22 -7.77
N THR A 51 -3.44 2.43 -9.09
CA THR A 51 -2.85 1.51 -10.06
C THR A 51 -1.33 1.63 -10.06
N SER A 52 -0.66 0.64 -10.62
CA SER A 52 0.79 0.65 -10.80
C SER A 52 1.31 1.82 -11.68
N ARG A 53 0.42 2.45 -12.46
CA ARG A 53 0.71 3.63 -13.29
C ARG A 53 0.38 4.96 -12.59
N GLY A 54 -0.07 4.92 -11.35
CA GLY A 54 -0.41 6.11 -10.56
C GLY A 54 -1.80 6.69 -10.84
N ASN A 55 -2.74 5.90 -11.37
CA ASN A 55 -4.13 6.34 -11.49
C ASN A 55 -4.89 6.00 -10.20
N GLU A 56 -5.53 6.99 -9.58
CA GLU A 56 -6.46 6.76 -8.49
C GLU A 56 -7.78 6.18 -9.04
N LEU A 57 -8.30 5.15 -8.38
CA LEU A 57 -9.54 4.48 -8.72
C LEU A 57 -10.62 4.86 -7.71
N GLU A 58 -11.78 5.26 -8.20
CA GLU A 58 -12.99 5.48 -7.39
C GLU A 58 -13.81 4.19 -7.18
N SER A 59 -13.48 3.12 -7.91
CA SER A 59 -14.14 1.82 -7.83
C SER A 59 -13.14 0.70 -8.09
N ILE A 60 -13.36 -0.43 -7.43
CA ILE A 60 -12.58 -1.66 -7.59
C ILE A 60 -13.40 -2.83 -8.15
N SER A 61 -14.63 -2.58 -8.65
CA SER A 61 -15.55 -3.62 -9.12
C SER A 61 -15.01 -4.37 -10.36
N PHE A 62 -14.17 -3.72 -11.17
CA PHE A 62 -13.49 -4.31 -12.33
C PHE A 62 -11.98 -4.08 -12.21
N ARG A 63 -11.33 -4.94 -11.43
CA ARG A 63 -9.90 -4.84 -11.11
C ARG A 63 -9.08 -5.86 -11.89
N SER A 64 -8.94 -5.62 -13.19
CA SER A 64 -7.94 -6.29 -14.02
C SER A 64 -6.89 -5.27 -14.44
N GLU A 65 -5.71 -5.35 -13.84
CA GLU A 65 -4.58 -4.53 -14.27
C GLU A 65 -3.67 -5.35 -15.17
N ASP A 66 -3.47 -4.87 -16.40
CA ASP A 66 -2.44 -5.41 -17.27
C ASP A 66 -1.07 -4.97 -16.76
N THR A 67 -0.41 -5.90 -16.08
CA THR A 67 0.95 -5.76 -15.52
C THR A 67 2.01 -6.28 -16.49
N THR A 68 1.64 -6.67 -17.73
CA THR A 68 2.62 -7.11 -18.73
C THR A 68 3.61 -5.98 -19.02
N GLY A 69 4.90 -6.31 -18.94
CA GLY A 69 5.99 -5.34 -19.11
C GLY A 69 6.38 -4.55 -17.86
N GLN A 70 5.72 -4.75 -16.71
CA GLN A 70 6.19 -4.17 -15.46
C GLN A 70 7.44 -4.88 -14.94
N GLN A 71 8.48 -4.09 -14.67
CA GLN A 71 9.70 -4.55 -14.03
C GLN A 71 9.61 -4.33 -12.51
N GLY A 72 10.05 -5.31 -11.73
CA GLY A 72 10.06 -5.25 -10.27
C GLY A 72 9.10 -6.26 -9.64
N ASN A 73 9.23 -6.43 -8.32
CA ASN A 73 8.31 -7.25 -7.54
C ASN A 73 7.20 -6.38 -6.91
N ASN A 74 6.26 -7.00 -6.18
CA ASN A 74 5.18 -6.25 -5.55
C ASN A 74 5.65 -5.22 -4.51
N ASP A 75 6.83 -5.40 -3.90
CA ASP A 75 7.42 -4.37 -3.03
C ASP A 75 7.72 -3.10 -3.81
N ASP A 76 8.26 -3.23 -5.02
CA ASP A 76 8.63 -2.10 -5.86
C ASP A 76 7.37 -1.34 -6.32
N LEU A 77 6.28 -2.07 -6.60
CA LEU A 77 4.97 -1.47 -6.90
C LEU A 77 4.37 -0.75 -5.68
N ILE A 78 4.41 -1.36 -4.49
CA ILE A 78 3.93 -0.74 -3.25
C ILE A 78 4.73 0.55 -2.97
N LEU A 79 6.05 0.52 -3.16
CA LEU A 79 6.89 1.70 -3.00
C LEU A 79 6.61 2.77 -4.05
N SER A 80 6.36 2.39 -5.30
CA SER A 80 5.91 3.33 -6.34
C SER A 80 4.62 4.03 -5.91
N CYS A 81 3.67 3.29 -5.33
CA CYS A 81 2.46 3.87 -4.77
C CYS A 81 2.74 4.86 -3.64
N CYS A 82 3.68 4.57 -2.74
CA CYS A 82 4.06 5.54 -1.71
C CYS A 82 4.71 6.80 -2.32
N LEU A 83 5.61 6.62 -3.29
CA LEU A 83 6.33 7.71 -3.93
C LEU A 83 5.42 8.61 -4.79
N HIS A 84 4.31 8.09 -5.29
CA HIS A 84 3.28 8.90 -5.96
C HIS A 84 2.79 10.06 -5.08
N TYR A 85 2.71 9.83 -3.76
CA TYR A 85 2.31 10.85 -2.77
C TYR A 85 3.48 11.70 -2.26
N CYS A 86 4.72 11.44 -2.69
CA CYS A 86 5.87 12.30 -2.44
C CYS A 86 5.95 13.39 -3.52
N ASN A 87 5.15 14.46 -3.40
CA ASN A 87 5.11 15.56 -4.36
C ASN A 87 6.29 16.53 -4.17
N ASP A 88 7.49 16.06 -4.46
CA ASP A 88 8.73 16.79 -4.24
C ASP A 88 8.94 17.88 -5.31
N LYS A 89 8.75 19.16 -4.94
CA LYS A 89 9.17 20.29 -5.80
C LYS A 89 10.43 20.92 -5.21
N ALA A 90 11.41 21.21 -6.07
CA ALA A 90 12.70 21.76 -5.63
C ALA A 90 12.55 22.97 -4.70
N LYS A 91 11.62 23.87 -5.00
CA LYS A 91 11.34 25.07 -4.19
C LYS A 91 10.85 24.77 -2.76
N ASP A 92 10.27 23.59 -2.51
CA ASP A 92 9.65 23.24 -1.23
C ASP A 92 10.71 22.82 -0.19
N PHE A 93 11.93 22.49 -0.63
CA PHE A 93 13.01 22.01 0.24
C PHE A 93 14.29 22.84 0.17
N MET A 94 14.32 23.87 -0.67
CA MET A 94 15.42 24.82 -0.69
C MET A 94 15.37 25.65 0.60
N PRO A 95 16.40 25.59 1.46
CA PRO A 95 16.42 26.35 2.69
C PRO A 95 16.52 27.85 2.42
N ALA A 96 15.91 28.66 3.29
CA ALA A 96 15.98 30.12 3.19
C ALA A 96 17.39 30.65 3.51
N ASN A 97 18.10 30.00 4.44
CA ASN A 97 19.48 30.32 4.78
C ASN A 97 20.43 29.22 4.32
N LYS A 98 21.66 29.60 4.00
CA LYS A 98 22.69 28.70 3.44
C LYS A 98 23.03 27.51 4.34
N ASP A 99 22.85 27.64 5.65
CA ASP A 99 23.26 26.63 6.64
C ASP A 99 22.07 25.84 7.22
N ASP A 100 20.83 26.13 6.79
CA ASP A 100 19.66 25.39 7.26
C ASP A 100 19.58 24.01 6.58
N PRO A 101 19.11 22.97 7.31
CA PRO A 101 18.98 21.65 6.73
C PRO A 101 17.88 21.62 5.66
N ILE A 102 18.13 20.88 4.58
CA ILE A 102 17.09 20.48 3.63
C ILE A 102 16.13 19.53 4.35
N ARG A 103 14.85 19.91 4.44
CA ARG A 103 13.80 19.11 5.08
C ARG A 103 12.83 18.63 4.01
N LEU A 104 12.53 17.34 3.99
CA LEU A 104 11.55 16.78 3.07
C LEU A 104 10.20 16.62 3.79
N LEU A 105 9.14 17.19 3.23
CA LEU A 105 7.77 16.97 3.69
C LEU A 105 7.29 15.62 3.15
N ARG A 106 6.68 14.80 4.01
CA ARG A 106 6.12 13.50 3.64
C ARG A 106 4.73 13.36 4.23
N GLU A 107 3.73 13.38 3.36
CA GLU A 107 2.31 13.18 3.71
C GLU A 107 1.87 11.73 3.47
N VAL A 108 2.82 10.80 3.50
CA VAL A 108 2.62 9.37 3.27
C VAL A 108 3.37 8.56 4.32
N VAL A 109 2.75 7.48 4.78
CA VAL A 109 3.37 6.50 5.67
C VAL A 109 3.07 5.11 5.13
N LEU A 110 4.09 4.30 4.89
CA LEU A 110 3.94 2.89 4.56
C LEU A 110 3.65 2.09 5.84
N LEU A 111 2.57 1.32 5.83
CA LEU A 111 2.20 0.44 6.93
C LEU A 111 2.62 -0.99 6.63
N THR A 112 3.66 -1.48 7.30
CA THR A 112 4.17 -2.85 7.11
C THR A 112 5.00 -3.32 8.31
N ASP A 113 4.94 -4.61 8.60
CA ASP A 113 5.85 -5.32 9.50
C ASP A 113 7.00 -6.03 8.76
N ASP A 114 6.97 -6.07 7.42
CA ASP A 114 8.01 -6.69 6.60
C ASP A 114 9.33 -5.91 6.69
N ARG A 115 10.41 -6.62 7.05
CA ARG A 115 11.73 -6.02 7.24
C ARG A 115 12.37 -5.54 5.95
N ASN A 116 12.20 -6.27 4.85
CA ASN A 116 12.83 -5.94 3.57
C ASN A 116 12.15 -4.72 2.96
N LEU A 117 10.83 -4.70 2.93
CA LEU A 117 10.04 -3.57 2.46
C LEU A 117 10.29 -2.32 3.32
N ARG A 118 10.40 -2.48 4.66
CA ARG A 118 10.80 -1.38 5.55
C ARG A 118 12.16 -0.79 5.19
N VAL A 119 13.17 -1.64 4.93
CA VAL A 119 14.50 -1.15 4.50
C VAL A 119 14.38 -0.43 3.15
N LYS A 120 13.68 -1.02 2.17
CA LYS A 120 13.49 -0.39 0.86
C LYS A 120 12.78 0.97 0.95
N ALA A 121 11.81 1.13 1.86
CA ALA A 121 11.11 2.39 2.12
C ALA A 121 12.04 3.46 2.73
N LEU A 122 12.82 3.11 3.76
CA LEU A 122 13.77 4.02 4.40
C LEU A 122 14.83 4.51 3.42
N THR A 123 15.35 3.65 2.54
CA THR A 123 16.31 4.06 1.50
C THR A 123 15.74 5.03 0.46
N ARG A 124 14.42 5.16 0.39
CA ARG A 124 13.70 6.05 -0.54
C ARG A 124 13.03 7.23 0.17
N ASN A 125 13.40 7.50 1.43
CA ASN A 125 12.82 8.55 2.26
C ASN A 125 11.29 8.45 2.38
N VAL A 126 10.75 7.23 2.43
CA VAL A 126 9.33 6.95 2.71
C VAL A 126 9.19 6.59 4.19
N PRO A 127 8.43 7.37 4.99
CA PRO A 127 8.13 7.03 6.38
C PRO A 127 7.44 5.66 6.47
N VAL A 128 7.78 4.88 7.49
CA VAL A 128 7.28 3.51 7.64
C VAL A 128 7.05 3.16 9.11
N ARG A 129 5.95 2.48 9.41
CA ARG A 129 5.58 1.97 10.72
C ARG A 129 4.81 0.66 10.58
N ASP A 130 4.84 -0.19 11.61
CA ASP A 130 3.85 -1.27 11.71
C ASP A 130 2.48 -0.71 12.11
N ILE A 131 1.42 -1.46 11.80
CA ILE A 131 0.04 -1.03 12.03
C ILE A 131 -0.23 -0.76 13.52
N PRO A 132 0.10 -1.65 14.49
CA PRO A 132 -0.13 -1.38 15.92
C PRO A 132 0.53 -0.09 16.41
N THR A 133 1.79 0.14 16.04
CA THR A 133 2.52 1.36 16.44
C THR A 133 1.89 2.61 15.83
N PHE A 134 1.48 2.57 14.56
CA PHE A 134 0.82 3.70 13.91
C PHE A 134 -0.54 4.00 14.55
N LEU A 135 -1.33 2.98 14.88
CA LEU A 135 -2.63 3.14 15.55
C LEU A 135 -2.47 3.79 16.93
N LYS A 136 -1.48 3.37 17.72
CA LYS A 136 -1.20 3.98 19.01
C LYS A 136 -0.86 5.47 18.85
N TRP A 137 0.03 5.79 17.92
CA TRP A 137 0.42 7.17 17.63
C TRP A 137 -0.78 8.04 17.16
N ALA A 138 -1.65 7.49 16.33
CA ALA A 138 -2.81 8.22 15.81
C ALA A 138 -3.87 8.57 16.89
N GLN A 139 -3.82 7.92 18.05
CA GLN A 139 -4.70 8.23 19.20
C GLN A 139 -4.11 9.29 20.14
N GLU A 140 -2.85 9.69 19.94
CA GLU A 140 -2.15 10.66 20.78
C GLU A 140 -2.29 12.11 20.25
N GLY A 141 -2.95 12.31 19.09
CA GLY A 141 -3.23 13.62 18.49
C GLY A 141 -4.66 14.08 18.70
#